data_AF-A0A420T1H2-F1
#
_entry.id   AF-A0A420T1H2-F1
#
_cell.length_a   1.000
_cell.length_b   1.000
_cell.length_c   1.000
_cell.angle_alpha   90.00
_cell.angle_beta   90.00
_cell.angle_gamma   90.00
#
_symmetry.space_group_name_H-M   'P 1'
#
loop_
_entity.id
_entity.type
_entity.pdbx_description
1 polymer ?
#
loop_
_entity_poly.entity_id
_entity_poly.type
_entity_poly.pdbx_seq_one_letter_code
_entity_poly.pdbx_strand_id
1 'polypeptide(L)'
;MPQAVLDSPMGRMLLPQLTQGINAGRQNGSILGLQQSAQTPSAPKHGVKIVSNSSEFDRLMNGAKNSCAVVFFTSATCPPCKLLYPIYDELAEEVGEKATLIKVDIAQPQAHEIGSRYSIRATPTIVTFLRGEEENRWSGADPAALRGNVQLLVQMAHPVHPHERLRLPTFANSNAKPVLYAKVPPLDKLLVKMGDEVARKPEVQALKKYLEDRVKDGPSSAVIPEMNHLSSLVRDSVTKLPIDILFTIIDLFRCALSDPRVSGYFAEEKNHETVRTVLDFVNQQSGCPYALRLVTLQMACNFFSTPLFSDEIMRDNSLRASVILLISSSFLDESHNNVRVAGSSLLFNLSVANRRARQESKATLSGDDEIELAASVVEAIALEEKSAEALHGMLLALGHLVYGTPLDGDLPDLLQTVGAGDNILGKKSKFPDEKLISEVGKELLGKGLRKP
;
A
#
# COMPACT_ATOMS: atom_id res chain seq x y z
N MET A 1 7.56 38.35 15.68
CA MET A 1 6.69 39.55 15.66
C MET A 1 7.59 40.79 15.72
N PRO A 2 7.20 41.91 15.09
CA PRO A 2 7.96 43.17 15.20
C PRO A 2 8.04 43.63 16.67
N GLN A 3 9.18 44.17 17.10
CA GLN A 3 9.45 44.55 18.51
C GLN A 3 8.37 45.49 19.09
N ALA A 4 7.84 46.38 18.25
CA ALA A 4 6.77 47.32 18.61
C ALA A 4 5.47 46.64 19.10
N VAL A 5 5.18 45.40 18.67
CA VAL A 5 3.98 44.66 19.08
C VAL A 5 4.17 44.03 20.46
N LEU A 6 5.40 43.59 20.79
CA LEU A 6 5.74 42.99 22.07
C LEU A 6 5.79 44.02 23.21
N ASP A 7 6.14 45.26 22.89
CA ASP A 7 6.17 46.37 23.85
C ASP A 7 4.80 47.04 24.08
N SER A 8 3.78 46.66 23.31
CA SER A 8 2.41 47.15 23.52
C SER A 8 1.79 46.57 24.81
N PRO A 9 0.86 47.29 25.47
CA PRO A 9 0.17 46.81 26.67
C PRO A 9 -0.54 45.47 26.44
N MET A 10 -1.12 45.28 25.25
CA MET A 10 -1.78 44.04 24.84
C MET A 10 -0.76 42.91 24.60
N GLY A 11 0.40 43.21 24.01
CA GLY A 11 1.50 42.26 23.81
C GLY A 11 2.10 41.75 25.13
N ARG A 12 2.29 42.65 26.10
CA ARG A 12 2.74 42.29 27.46
C ARG A 12 1.72 41.44 28.22
N MET A 13 0.42 41.63 27.97
CA MET A 13 -0.64 40.84 28.58
C MET A 13 -0.74 39.41 28.01
N LEU A 14 -0.39 39.22 26.72
CA LEU A 14 -0.46 37.93 26.03
C LEU A 14 0.83 37.08 26.17
N LEU A 15 1.96 37.71 26.53
CA LEU A 15 3.26 37.04 26.68
C LEU A 15 3.24 35.82 27.64
N PRO A 16 2.62 35.89 28.84
CA PRO A 16 2.56 34.77 29.77
C PRO A 16 1.74 33.58 29.23
N GLN A 17 0.69 33.85 28.45
CA GLN A 17 -0.16 32.81 27.86
C GLN A 17 0.52 32.11 26.68
N LEU A 18 1.27 32.86 25.86
CA LEU A 18 2.08 32.32 24.77
C LEU A 18 3.24 31.46 25.29
N THR A 19 3.89 31.87 26.37
CA THR A 19 5.01 31.10 26.98
C THR A 19 4.55 29.82 27.69
N GLN A 20 3.34 29.80 28.26
CA GLN A 20 2.73 28.57 28.80
C GLN A 20 2.36 27.57 27.69
N GLY A 21 1.88 28.04 26.53
CA GLY A 21 1.62 27.17 25.36
C GLY A 21 2.89 26.53 24.79
N ILE A 22 4.03 27.23 24.85
CA ILE A 22 5.33 26.74 24.36
C ILE A 22 5.95 25.68 25.28
N ASN A 23 5.72 25.75 26.59
CA ASN A 23 6.21 24.73 27.53
C ASN A 23 5.34 23.46 27.56
N ALA A 24 4.03 23.56 27.26
CA ALA A 24 3.15 22.40 27.11
C ALA A 24 3.42 21.59 25.82
N GLY A 25 4.03 22.20 24.80
CA GLY A 25 4.42 21.53 23.54
C GLY A 25 5.77 20.80 23.57
N ARG A 26 6.50 20.79 24.71
CA ARG A 26 7.83 20.16 24.81
C ARG A 26 7.84 18.69 25.20
N GLN A 27 6.69 18.05 25.43
CA GLN A 27 6.58 16.60 25.65
C GLN A 27 6.13 15.80 24.41
N ASN A 28 5.78 16.44 23.29
CA ASN A 28 5.53 15.75 22.03
C ASN A 28 6.30 16.46 20.91
N GLY A 29 7.46 15.91 20.57
CA GLY A 29 8.35 16.43 19.55
C GLY A 29 7.72 16.39 18.16
N SER A 30 7.30 17.56 17.68
CA SER A 30 7.34 17.94 16.27
C SER A 30 7.20 19.46 16.21
N ILE A 31 8.33 20.17 16.07
CA ILE A 31 8.35 21.62 15.87
C ILE A 31 9.04 21.92 14.54
N LEU A 32 8.27 22.57 13.66
CA LEU A 32 8.72 23.22 12.45
C LEU A 32 9.83 24.23 12.75
N GLY A 33 11.02 23.94 12.24
CA GLY A 33 12.03 24.93 11.86
C GLY A 33 12.03 25.05 10.34
N LEU A 34 11.78 26.25 9.85
CA LEU A 34 11.77 26.64 8.45
C LEU A 34 13.01 26.16 7.71
N GLN A 35 12.85 25.15 6.86
CA GLN A 35 13.76 24.88 5.75
C GLN A 35 13.09 25.42 4.48
N GLN A 36 13.65 26.50 3.94
CA GLN A 36 13.48 26.83 2.54
C GLN A 36 14.13 25.73 1.71
N SER A 37 13.31 24.87 1.13
CA SER A 37 13.72 23.96 0.07
C SER A 37 12.53 23.74 -0.85
N ALA A 38 12.76 24.14 -2.10
CA ALA A 38 12.13 23.69 -3.34
C ALA A 38 10.60 23.54 -3.33
N GLN A 39 9.96 24.30 -4.22
CA GLN A 39 8.63 24.00 -4.74
C GLN A 39 8.49 22.49 -4.96
N THR A 40 7.68 21.85 -4.13
CA THR A 40 7.16 20.51 -4.39
C THR A 40 6.42 20.60 -5.73
N PRO A 41 6.64 19.69 -6.70
CA PRO A 41 5.77 19.63 -7.86
C PRO A 41 4.35 19.40 -7.32
N SER A 42 3.45 20.33 -7.65
CA SER A 42 2.02 20.14 -7.47
C SER A 42 1.64 18.78 -8.06
N ALA A 43 0.72 18.06 -7.40
CA ALA A 43 0.07 16.89 -7.96
C ALA A 43 -0.27 17.11 -9.45
N PRO A 44 -0.16 16.08 -10.32
CA PRO A 44 -0.47 16.25 -11.73
C PRO A 44 -1.88 16.83 -11.86
N LYS A 45 -2.02 17.97 -12.54
CA LYS A 45 -3.34 18.54 -12.85
C LYS A 45 -4.04 17.58 -13.81
N HIS A 46 -5.03 16.83 -13.32
CA HIS A 46 -5.90 16.01 -14.18
C HIS A 46 -6.84 16.93 -14.96
N GLY A 47 -6.37 17.41 -16.10
CA GLY A 47 -7.15 18.28 -16.99
C GLY A 47 -7.91 17.51 -18.07
N VAL A 48 -8.95 18.16 -18.60
CA VAL A 48 -9.74 17.71 -19.76
C VAL A 48 -8.83 17.38 -20.94
N LYS A 49 -9.05 16.23 -21.58
CA LYS A 49 -8.33 15.81 -22.78
C LYS A 49 -9.00 16.42 -24.01
N ILE A 50 -8.37 17.44 -24.60
CA ILE A 50 -8.85 18.05 -25.85
C ILE A 50 -8.34 17.21 -27.02
N VAL A 51 -9.26 16.66 -27.81
CA VAL A 51 -8.91 15.74 -28.90
C VAL A 51 -9.36 16.30 -30.23
N SER A 52 -8.47 16.22 -31.21
CA SER A 52 -8.70 16.75 -32.57
C SER A 52 -8.58 15.70 -33.68
N ASN A 53 -8.23 14.45 -33.37
CA ASN A 53 -8.06 13.38 -34.37
C ASN A 53 -8.58 12.03 -33.84
N SER A 54 -8.97 11.13 -34.75
CA SER A 54 -9.55 9.83 -34.37
C SER A 54 -8.58 8.93 -33.59
N SER A 55 -7.32 8.83 -34.00
CA SER A 55 -6.37 7.89 -33.38
C SER A 55 -6.15 8.18 -31.89
N GLU A 56 -6.04 9.46 -31.53
CA GLU A 56 -5.92 9.89 -30.14
C GLU A 56 -7.22 9.64 -29.36
N PHE A 57 -8.37 9.89 -29.99
CA PHE A 57 -9.67 9.61 -29.40
C PHE A 57 -9.82 8.11 -29.06
N ASP A 58 -9.51 7.25 -30.02
CA ASP A 58 -9.59 5.80 -29.86
C ASP A 58 -8.62 5.30 -28.77
N ARG A 59 -7.43 5.89 -28.67
CA ARG A 59 -6.49 5.58 -27.58
C ARG A 59 -7.06 5.92 -26.21
N LEU A 60 -7.70 7.08 -26.06
CA LEU A 60 -8.30 7.50 -24.79
C LEU A 60 -9.51 6.64 -24.43
N MET A 61 -10.39 6.35 -25.40
CA MET A 61 -11.52 5.45 -25.21
C MET A 61 -11.08 4.03 -24.82
N ASN A 62 -10.04 3.51 -25.46
CA ASN A 62 -9.45 2.22 -25.10
C ASN A 62 -8.87 2.24 -23.68
N GLY A 63 -8.19 3.32 -23.27
CA GLY A 63 -7.70 3.48 -21.90
C GLY A 63 -8.83 3.54 -20.86
N ALA A 64 -9.98 4.10 -21.22
CA ALA A 64 -11.15 4.20 -20.34
C ALA A 64 -12.05 2.94 -20.34
N LYS A 65 -11.74 1.92 -21.14
CA LYS A 65 -12.59 0.74 -21.35
C LYS A 65 -12.87 -0.06 -20.07
N ASN A 66 -11.96 -0.04 -19.09
CA ASN A 66 -12.16 -0.72 -17.81
C ASN A 66 -12.72 0.19 -16.71
N SER A 67 -13.06 1.44 -17.04
CA SER A 67 -13.55 2.47 -16.12
C SER A 67 -14.72 3.22 -16.79
N CYS A 68 -14.67 4.54 -16.86
CA CYS A 68 -15.63 5.37 -17.56
C CYS A 68 -15.00 6.56 -18.28
N ALA A 69 -15.70 7.05 -19.31
CA ALA A 69 -15.35 8.27 -20.04
C ALA A 69 -16.56 9.18 -20.21
N VAL A 70 -16.31 10.48 -20.25
CA VAL A 70 -17.30 11.50 -20.58
C VAL A 70 -16.76 12.24 -21.78
N VAL A 71 -17.54 12.32 -22.85
CA VAL A 71 -17.16 12.99 -24.09
C VAL A 71 -18.07 14.19 -24.30
N PHE A 72 -17.48 15.38 -24.23
CA PHE A 72 -18.16 16.63 -24.54
C PHE A 72 -17.89 17.03 -25.99
N PHE A 73 -18.90 16.80 -26.85
CA PHE A 73 -18.93 17.31 -28.21
C PHE A 73 -19.40 18.78 -28.22
N THR A 74 -18.51 19.66 -28.67
CA THR A 74 -18.64 21.11 -28.56
C THR A 74 -18.28 21.82 -29.85
N SER A 75 -18.42 23.15 -29.84
CA SER A 75 -17.88 24.04 -30.87
C SER A 75 -17.41 25.37 -30.27
N ALA A 76 -16.31 25.93 -30.75
CA ALA A 76 -15.82 27.26 -30.35
C ALA A 76 -16.85 28.40 -30.58
N THR A 77 -17.74 28.23 -31.55
CA THR A 77 -18.78 29.23 -31.92
C THR A 77 -20.13 28.97 -31.26
N CYS A 78 -20.23 28.01 -30.34
CA CYS A 78 -21.46 27.68 -29.62
C CYS A 78 -21.52 28.42 -28.26
N PRO A 79 -22.38 29.46 -28.09
CA PRO A 79 -22.49 30.17 -26.82
C PRO A 79 -22.95 29.29 -25.64
N PRO A 80 -23.94 28.38 -25.79
CA PRO A 80 -24.32 27.46 -24.70
C PRO A 80 -23.17 26.56 -24.25
N CYS A 81 -22.27 26.17 -25.15
CA CYS A 81 -21.11 25.36 -24.82
C CYS A 81 -20.11 26.08 -23.90
N LYS A 82 -19.95 27.40 -24.08
CA LYS A 82 -19.07 28.22 -23.24
C LYS A 82 -19.51 28.27 -21.79
N LEU A 83 -20.82 28.11 -21.52
CA LEU A 83 -21.35 28.00 -20.16
C LEU A 83 -20.87 26.73 -19.45
N LEU A 84 -20.70 25.63 -20.19
CA LEU A 84 -20.29 24.34 -19.62
C LEU A 84 -18.77 24.18 -19.47
N TYR A 85 -17.94 24.94 -20.20
CA TYR A 85 -16.48 24.80 -20.15
C TYR A 85 -15.89 24.88 -18.73
N PRO A 86 -16.12 25.93 -17.93
CA PRO A 86 -15.53 26.00 -16.59
C PRO A 86 -15.98 24.84 -15.70
N ILE A 87 -17.23 24.41 -15.83
CA ILE A 87 -17.81 23.33 -15.03
C ILE A 87 -17.23 21.97 -15.44
N TYR A 88 -17.00 21.78 -16.74
CA TYR A 88 -16.39 20.57 -17.27
C TYR A 88 -14.91 20.46 -16.87
N ASP A 89 -14.19 21.60 -16.87
CA ASP A 89 -12.81 21.67 -16.39
C ASP A 89 -12.73 21.42 -14.87
N GLU A 90 -13.60 22.04 -14.07
CA GLU A 90 -13.76 21.78 -12.63
C GLU A 90 -14.02 20.29 -12.37
N LEU A 91 -14.97 19.69 -13.09
CA LEU A 91 -15.30 18.27 -12.95
C LEU A 91 -14.11 17.37 -13.28
N ALA A 92 -13.27 17.72 -14.26
CA ALA A 92 -12.09 16.94 -14.59
C ALA A 92 -11.08 16.93 -13.43
N GLU A 93 -10.90 18.08 -12.78
CA GLU A 93 -10.07 18.21 -11.58
C GLU A 93 -10.66 17.45 -10.39
N GLU A 94 -11.98 17.52 -10.18
CA GLU A 94 -12.67 16.85 -9.07
C GLU A 94 -12.65 15.32 -9.19
N VAL A 95 -12.89 14.77 -10.38
CA VAL A 95 -12.94 13.31 -10.58
C VAL A 95 -11.55 12.69 -10.73
N GLY A 96 -10.55 13.48 -11.16
CA GLY A 96 -9.17 13.03 -11.33
C GLY A 96 -9.06 11.81 -12.24
N GLU A 97 -8.48 10.73 -11.72
CA GLU A 97 -8.27 9.47 -12.47
C GLU A 97 -9.52 8.58 -12.54
N LYS A 98 -10.59 8.92 -11.84
CA LYS A 98 -11.79 8.08 -11.76
C LYS A 98 -12.60 8.07 -13.06
N ALA A 99 -12.49 9.11 -13.89
CA ALA A 99 -13.14 9.21 -15.19
C ALA A 99 -12.26 9.93 -16.20
N THR A 100 -12.33 9.51 -17.47
CA THR A 100 -11.63 10.21 -18.56
C THR A 100 -12.54 11.27 -19.17
N LEU A 101 -12.29 12.55 -18.91
CA LEU A 101 -13.05 13.66 -19.52
C LEU A 101 -12.39 14.10 -20.82
N ILE A 102 -13.13 13.96 -21.92
CA ILE A 102 -12.69 14.25 -23.28
C ILE A 102 -13.52 15.40 -23.82
N LYS A 103 -12.89 16.33 -24.55
CA LYS A 103 -13.56 17.40 -25.27
C LYS A 103 -13.22 17.31 -26.75
N VAL A 104 -14.24 17.32 -27.59
CA VAL A 104 -14.12 17.21 -29.05
C VAL A 104 -14.82 18.41 -29.69
N ASP A 105 -14.05 19.29 -30.33
CA ASP A 105 -14.61 20.41 -31.10
C ASP A 105 -14.96 19.92 -32.50
N ILE A 106 -16.24 19.63 -32.75
CA ILE A 106 -16.69 19.07 -34.03
C ILE A 106 -16.74 20.09 -35.17
N ALA A 107 -16.49 21.39 -34.89
CA ALA A 107 -16.34 22.40 -35.92
C ALA A 107 -14.93 22.42 -36.54
N GLN A 108 -13.96 21.76 -35.90
CA GLN A 108 -12.63 21.57 -36.48
C GLN A 108 -12.68 20.45 -37.54
N PRO A 109 -12.16 20.67 -38.76
CA PRO A 109 -12.20 19.67 -39.83
C PRO A 109 -11.60 18.32 -39.43
N GLN A 110 -10.54 18.33 -38.61
CA GLN A 110 -9.85 17.11 -38.19
C GLN A 110 -10.66 16.23 -37.23
N ALA A 111 -11.61 16.82 -36.49
CA ALA A 111 -12.46 16.13 -35.52
C ALA A 111 -13.84 15.75 -36.08
N HIS A 112 -14.15 16.16 -37.31
CA HIS A 112 -15.45 15.94 -37.95
C HIS A 112 -15.79 14.45 -38.10
N GLU A 113 -14.78 13.61 -38.34
CA GLU A 113 -14.94 12.15 -38.41
C GLU A 113 -15.47 11.57 -37.09
N ILE A 114 -14.95 12.05 -35.95
CA ILE A 114 -15.38 11.62 -34.61
C ILE A 114 -16.84 12.02 -34.39
N GLY A 115 -17.20 13.28 -34.69
CA GLY A 115 -18.59 13.75 -34.59
C GLY A 115 -19.55 12.94 -35.46
N SER A 116 -19.13 12.57 -36.68
CA SER A 116 -19.92 11.73 -37.59
C SER A 116 -20.10 10.31 -37.05
N ARG A 117 -19.03 9.69 -36.53
CA ARG A 117 -19.05 8.35 -35.93
C ARG A 117 -20.07 8.25 -34.79
N TYR A 118 -20.16 9.28 -33.95
CA TYR A 118 -21.12 9.35 -32.84
C TYR A 118 -22.45 10.01 -33.19
N SER A 119 -22.72 10.24 -34.49
CA SER A 119 -23.95 10.83 -35.02
C SER A 119 -24.33 12.14 -34.32
N ILE A 120 -23.36 13.02 -34.05
CA ILE A 120 -23.58 14.28 -33.35
C ILE A 120 -24.27 15.29 -34.28
N ARG A 121 -25.48 15.71 -33.89
CA ARG A 121 -26.33 16.61 -34.70
C ARG A 121 -26.44 18.03 -34.14
N ALA A 122 -26.06 18.23 -32.87
CA ALA A 122 -26.13 19.51 -32.18
C ALA A 122 -25.01 19.62 -31.15
N THR A 123 -24.60 20.85 -30.83
CA THR A 123 -23.71 21.14 -29.70
C THR A 123 -24.40 22.10 -28.72
N PRO A 124 -24.19 21.96 -27.40
CA PRO A 124 -23.39 20.92 -26.74
C PRO A 124 -24.12 19.56 -26.73
N THR A 125 -23.37 18.48 -26.96
CA THR A 125 -23.82 17.11 -26.72
C THR A 125 -22.80 16.41 -25.85
N ILE A 126 -23.24 15.73 -24.80
CA ILE A 126 -22.41 14.95 -23.91
C ILE A 126 -22.82 13.48 -24.04
N VAL A 127 -21.83 12.61 -24.13
CA VAL A 127 -22.01 11.16 -24.16
C VAL A 127 -21.13 10.56 -23.08
N THR A 128 -21.70 9.72 -22.23
CA THR A 128 -20.99 8.99 -21.18
C THR A 128 -20.80 7.54 -21.60
N PHE A 129 -19.67 6.98 -21.22
CA PHE A 129 -19.33 5.60 -21.49
C PHE A 129 -18.97 4.92 -20.18
N LEU A 130 -19.57 3.78 -19.90
CA LEU A 130 -19.25 2.91 -18.79
C LEU A 130 -18.74 1.60 -19.35
N ARG A 131 -17.52 1.22 -18.97
CA ARG A 131 -16.88 -0.04 -19.38
C ARG A 131 -16.84 -0.26 -20.91
N GLY A 132 -16.69 0.84 -21.65
CA GLY A 132 -16.64 0.83 -23.12
C GLY A 132 -17.99 0.87 -23.83
N GLU A 133 -19.11 0.80 -23.09
CA GLU A 133 -20.46 0.91 -23.64
C GLU A 133 -21.02 2.31 -23.38
N GLU A 134 -21.82 2.83 -24.33
CA GLU A 134 -22.54 4.10 -24.14
C GLU A 134 -23.57 3.93 -23.01
N GLU A 135 -23.43 4.71 -21.94
CA GLU A 135 -24.28 4.64 -20.75
C GLU A 135 -25.42 5.67 -20.83
N ASN A 136 -25.12 6.90 -21.23
CA ASN A 136 -26.10 7.98 -21.34
C ASN A 136 -25.67 9.01 -22.39
N ARG A 137 -26.65 9.77 -22.91
CA ARG A 137 -26.45 10.82 -23.90
C ARG A 137 -27.49 11.91 -23.72
N TRP A 138 -27.04 13.16 -23.73
CA TRP A 138 -27.94 14.32 -23.73
C TRP A 138 -27.34 15.50 -24.48
N SER A 139 -28.21 16.44 -24.85
CA SER A 139 -27.84 17.69 -25.50
C SER A 139 -28.38 18.88 -24.73
N GLY A 140 -27.72 20.03 -24.85
CA GLY A 140 -28.10 21.27 -24.17
C GLY A 140 -27.17 21.65 -23.03
N ALA A 141 -27.19 22.93 -22.67
CA ALA A 141 -26.34 23.50 -21.63
C ALA A 141 -27.05 23.47 -20.27
N ASP A 142 -26.95 22.33 -19.58
CA ASP A 142 -27.46 22.16 -18.23
C ASP A 142 -26.31 21.77 -17.27
N PRO A 143 -25.78 22.75 -16.51
CA PRO A 143 -24.77 22.50 -15.48
C PRO A 143 -25.14 21.45 -14.43
N ALA A 144 -26.40 21.42 -13.99
CA ALA A 144 -26.84 20.53 -12.92
C ALA A 144 -26.91 19.09 -13.43
N ALA A 145 -27.48 18.90 -14.62
CA ALA A 145 -27.49 17.60 -15.28
C ALA A 145 -26.06 17.09 -15.56
N LEU A 146 -25.15 17.95 -16.02
CA LEU A 146 -23.76 17.59 -16.23
C LEU A 146 -23.10 17.07 -14.95
N ARG A 147 -23.19 17.82 -13.84
CA ARG A 147 -22.60 17.40 -12.56
C ARG A 147 -23.24 16.09 -12.06
N GLY A 148 -24.56 15.99 -12.09
CA GLY A 148 -25.29 14.82 -11.62
C GLY A 148 -24.95 13.55 -12.40
N ASN A 149 -24.95 13.62 -13.74
CA ASN A 149 -24.65 12.48 -14.60
C ASN A 149 -23.18 12.04 -14.46
N VAL A 150 -22.23 12.97 -14.38
CA VAL A 150 -20.81 12.63 -14.19
C VAL A 150 -20.58 11.97 -12.84
N GLN A 151 -21.19 12.48 -11.76
CA GLN A 151 -21.09 11.87 -10.43
C GLN A 151 -21.70 10.47 -10.40
N LEU A 152 -22.88 10.29 -11.01
CA LEU A 152 -23.54 8.99 -11.12
C LEU A 152 -22.69 8.00 -11.91
N LEU A 153 -22.13 8.42 -13.06
CA LEU A 153 -21.25 7.60 -13.88
C LEU A 153 -20.02 7.14 -13.09
N VAL A 154 -19.37 8.06 -12.37
CA VAL A 154 -18.22 7.74 -11.51
C VAL A 154 -18.61 6.74 -10.43
N GLN A 155 -19.79 6.89 -9.81
CA GLN A 155 -20.29 5.95 -8.81
C GLN A 155 -20.64 4.57 -9.41
N MET A 156 -21.15 4.51 -10.64
CA MET A 156 -21.41 3.26 -11.35
C MET A 156 -20.11 2.56 -11.79
N ALA A 157 -19.11 3.35 -12.19
CA ALA A 157 -17.78 2.85 -12.54
C ALA A 157 -17.02 2.36 -11.31
N HIS A 158 -17.15 3.06 -10.19
CA HIS A 158 -16.45 2.81 -8.93
C HIS A 158 -17.45 2.74 -7.77
N PRO A 159 -18.25 1.66 -7.68
CA PRO A 159 -19.23 1.53 -6.61
C PRO A 159 -18.54 1.52 -5.25
N VAL A 160 -19.07 2.33 -4.33
CA VAL A 160 -18.62 2.36 -2.93
C VAL A 160 -18.71 0.96 -2.36
N HIS A 161 -17.58 0.41 -1.91
CA HIS A 161 -17.56 -0.92 -1.34
C HIS A 161 -18.42 -0.97 -0.06
N PRO A 162 -19.21 -2.02 0.21
CA PRO A 162 -20.07 -2.10 1.41
C PRO A 162 -19.34 -1.79 2.73
N HIS A 163 -18.08 -2.23 2.84
CA HIS A 163 -17.20 -1.93 3.98
C HIS A 163 -16.95 -0.43 4.23
N GLU A 164 -17.03 0.45 3.22
CA GLU A 164 -16.85 1.89 3.39
C GLU A 164 -18.02 2.56 4.14
N ARG A 165 -19.17 1.88 4.23
CA ARG A 165 -20.34 2.35 5.00
C ARG A 165 -20.28 1.96 6.48
N LEU A 166 -19.28 1.17 6.88
CA LEU A 166 -19.12 0.68 8.24
C LEU A 166 -18.26 1.61 9.09
N ARG A 167 -18.39 1.48 10.41
CA ARG A 167 -17.56 2.24 11.36
C ARG A 167 -16.21 1.56 11.55
N LEU A 168 -15.32 1.73 10.57
CA LEU A 168 -13.99 1.13 10.52
C LEU A 168 -12.88 2.19 10.48
N PRO A 169 -12.69 3.02 11.53
CA PRO A 169 -11.71 4.12 11.51
C PRO A 169 -10.27 3.67 11.24
N THR A 170 -9.88 2.47 11.67
CA THR A 170 -8.54 1.93 11.44
C THR A 170 -8.34 1.59 9.97
N PHE A 171 -9.37 1.02 9.32
CA PHE A 171 -9.29 0.54 7.95
C PHE A 171 -9.76 1.55 6.90
N ALA A 172 -10.46 2.62 7.30
CA ALA A 172 -10.92 3.65 6.38
C ALA A 172 -9.75 4.44 5.75
N ASN A 173 -8.61 4.53 6.43
CA ASN A 173 -7.44 5.23 5.91
C ASN A 173 -6.67 4.36 4.90
N SER A 174 -6.52 4.84 3.65
CA SER A 174 -5.74 4.17 2.60
C SER A 174 -4.21 4.35 2.74
N ASN A 175 -3.74 5.22 3.63
CA ASN A 175 -2.32 5.60 3.74
C ASN A 175 -1.49 4.73 4.71
N ALA A 176 -1.92 3.50 4.98
CA ALA A 176 -1.19 2.57 5.84
C ALA A 176 0.22 2.29 5.28
N LYS A 177 1.29 2.64 6.01
CA LYS A 177 2.66 2.37 5.58
C LYS A 177 3.07 0.94 5.95
N PRO A 178 3.92 0.28 5.15
CA PRO A 178 4.44 -1.03 5.51
C PRO A 178 5.31 -0.96 6.78
N VAL A 179 5.27 -2.02 7.56
CA VAL A 179 6.13 -2.25 8.73
C VAL A 179 7.50 -2.75 8.23
N LEU A 180 8.56 -2.00 8.56
CA LEU A 180 9.94 -2.35 8.19
C LEU A 180 10.77 -2.60 9.45
N TYR A 181 11.63 -3.61 9.38
CA TYR A 181 12.62 -3.95 10.41
C TYR A 181 14.00 -3.42 10.01
N ALA A 182 14.17 -2.11 10.10
CA ALA A 182 15.40 -1.41 9.66
C ALA A 182 16.48 -1.28 10.75
N LYS A 183 16.19 -1.70 12.00
CA LYS A 183 17.11 -1.54 13.12
C LYS A 183 18.36 -2.39 12.91
N VAL A 184 19.53 -1.75 12.88
CA VAL A 184 20.82 -2.41 12.75
C VAL A 184 21.23 -3.03 14.12
N PRO A 185 21.62 -4.32 14.18
CA PRO A 185 22.08 -4.96 15.41
C PRO A 185 23.49 -4.45 15.77
N PRO A 186 23.99 -4.70 17.00
CA PRO A 186 25.38 -4.44 17.34
C PRO A 186 26.31 -5.30 16.46
N LEU A 187 26.88 -4.68 15.41
CA LEU A 187 27.60 -5.38 14.34
C LEU A 187 28.81 -6.16 14.88
N ASP A 188 29.57 -5.58 15.83
CA ASP A 188 30.73 -6.25 16.42
C ASP A 188 30.34 -7.57 17.11
N LYS A 189 29.21 -7.58 17.83
CA LYS A 189 28.70 -8.80 18.48
C LYS A 189 28.20 -9.82 17.46
N LEU A 190 27.62 -9.35 16.34
CA LEU A 190 27.13 -10.21 15.27
C LEU A 190 28.29 -10.91 14.55
N LEU A 191 29.37 -10.18 14.26
CA LEU A 191 30.56 -10.72 13.61
C LEU A 191 31.27 -11.77 14.47
N VAL A 192 31.35 -11.54 15.79
CA VAL A 192 31.89 -12.55 16.72
C VAL A 192 31.07 -13.85 16.66
N LYS A 193 29.74 -13.77 16.59
CA LYS A 193 28.87 -14.95 16.46
C LYS A 193 28.98 -15.65 15.11
N MET A 194 29.32 -14.89 14.07
CA MET A 194 29.48 -15.39 12.71
C MET A 194 30.76 -16.22 12.54
N GLY A 195 31.77 -15.97 13.39
CA GLY A 195 33.08 -16.62 13.34
C GLY A 195 34.05 -15.94 12.39
N ASP A 196 35.34 -15.96 12.74
CA ASP A 196 36.40 -15.19 12.07
C ASP A 196 36.51 -15.44 10.57
N GLU A 197 36.36 -16.70 10.13
CA GLU A 197 36.50 -17.07 8.72
C GLU A 197 35.43 -16.41 7.86
N VAL A 198 34.18 -16.42 8.32
CA VAL A 198 33.05 -15.85 7.59
C VAL A 198 33.03 -14.33 7.76
N ALA A 199 33.33 -13.83 8.96
CA ALA A 199 33.38 -12.40 9.23
C ALA A 199 34.41 -11.66 8.36
N ARG A 200 35.57 -12.28 8.04
CA ARG A 200 36.63 -11.66 7.22
C ARG A 200 36.35 -11.64 5.71
N LYS A 201 35.26 -12.27 5.25
CA LYS A 201 34.90 -12.26 3.82
C LYS A 201 34.73 -10.81 3.31
N PRO A 202 35.29 -10.47 2.13
CA PRO A 202 35.18 -9.11 1.57
C PRO A 202 33.74 -8.60 1.47
N GLU A 203 32.81 -9.47 1.13
CA GLU A 203 31.39 -9.17 0.98
C GLU A 203 30.73 -8.81 2.31
N VAL A 204 31.09 -9.53 3.38
CA VAL A 204 30.61 -9.26 4.75
C VAL A 204 31.17 -7.92 5.24
N GLN A 205 32.45 -7.65 4.99
CA GLN A 205 33.08 -6.38 5.37
C GLN A 205 32.53 -5.19 4.58
N ALA A 206 32.25 -5.37 3.29
CA ALA A 206 31.60 -4.35 2.47
C ALA A 206 30.20 -4.04 3.00
N LEU A 207 29.43 -5.08 3.35
CA LEU A 207 28.08 -4.93 3.89
C LEU A 207 28.10 -4.27 5.28
N LYS A 208 29.04 -4.66 6.15
CA LYS A 208 29.27 -4.01 7.45
C LYS A 208 29.53 -2.52 7.27
N LYS A 209 30.50 -2.15 6.43
CA LYS A 209 30.87 -0.76 6.16
C LYS A 209 29.67 0.04 5.63
N TYR A 210 28.94 -0.52 4.68
CA TYR A 210 27.73 0.09 4.14
C TYR A 210 26.69 0.39 5.24
N LEU A 211 26.44 -0.55 6.15
CA LEU A 211 25.49 -0.35 7.24
C LEU A 211 25.98 0.71 8.26
N GLU A 212 27.29 0.73 8.56
CA GLU A 212 27.90 1.74 9.43
C GLU A 212 27.80 3.14 8.82
N ASP A 213 28.17 3.30 7.54
CA ASP A 213 28.07 4.55 6.80
C ASP A 213 26.61 5.03 6.74
N ARG A 214 25.64 4.11 6.56
CA ARG A 214 24.22 4.46 6.53
C ARG A 214 23.70 4.98 7.87
N VAL A 215 24.15 4.41 8.99
CA VAL A 215 23.77 4.85 10.34
C VAL A 215 24.43 6.19 10.68
N LYS A 216 25.68 6.40 10.25
CA LYS A 216 26.47 7.58 10.59
C LYS A 216 26.18 8.78 9.69
N ASP A 217 26.23 8.57 8.38
CA ASP A 217 26.24 9.63 7.35
C ASP A 217 24.91 9.71 6.57
N GLY A 218 23.97 8.82 6.89
CA GLY A 218 22.62 8.76 6.31
C GLY A 218 22.52 7.97 4.99
N PRO A 219 21.29 7.66 4.52
CA PRO A 219 21.07 6.79 3.36
C PRO A 219 21.64 7.30 2.03
N SER A 220 21.71 8.62 1.84
CA SER A 220 22.19 9.25 0.60
C SER A 220 23.70 9.15 0.41
N SER A 221 24.45 8.99 1.50
CA SER A 221 25.92 9.02 1.51
C SER A 221 26.53 7.62 1.52
N ALA A 222 25.75 6.59 1.88
CA ALA A 222 26.20 5.21 1.96
C ALA A 222 26.29 4.56 0.58
N VAL A 223 27.47 4.05 0.23
CA VAL A 223 27.73 3.36 -1.03
C VAL A 223 27.20 1.93 -0.93
N ILE A 224 26.26 1.59 -1.83
CA ILE A 224 25.66 0.27 -1.91
C ILE A 224 26.74 -0.78 -2.24
N PRO A 225 26.76 -1.95 -1.57
CA PRO A 225 27.73 -3.01 -1.89
C PRO A 225 27.47 -3.61 -3.28
N GLU A 226 28.46 -4.30 -3.84
CA GLU A 226 28.29 -5.02 -5.11
C GLU A 226 27.20 -6.09 -4.99
N MET A 227 26.08 -5.89 -5.69
CA MET A 227 24.87 -6.69 -5.51
C MET A 227 25.05 -8.15 -5.94
N ASN A 228 25.80 -8.42 -7.02
CA ASN A 228 26.11 -9.78 -7.44
C ASN A 228 26.90 -10.55 -6.37
N HIS A 229 27.82 -9.88 -5.68
CA HIS A 229 28.59 -10.46 -4.59
C HIS A 229 27.71 -10.71 -3.36
N LEU A 230 26.77 -9.80 -3.07
CA LEU A 230 25.79 -10.00 -2.01
C LEU A 230 24.85 -11.18 -2.29
N SER A 231 24.32 -11.31 -3.51
CA SER A 231 23.53 -12.47 -3.96
C SER A 231 24.30 -13.78 -3.76
N SER A 232 25.58 -13.78 -4.16
CA SER A 232 26.44 -14.96 -4.05
C SER A 232 26.75 -15.30 -2.60
N LEU A 233 27.04 -14.30 -1.76
CA LEU A 233 27.26 -14.48 -0.31
C LEU A 233 26.04 -15.13 0.36
N VAL A 234 24.84 -14.63 0.09
CA VAL A 234 23.61 -15.14 0.72
C VAL A 234 23.33 -16.58 0.29
N ARG A 235 23.36 -16.87 -1.01
CA ARG A 235 23.14 -18.25 -1.53
C ARG A 235 24.19 -19.23 -1.04
N ASP A 236 25.47 -18.84 -1.05
CA ASP A 236 26.56 -19.67 -0.52
C ASP A 236 26.41 -19.89 0.98
N SER A 237 25.91 -18.89 1.71
CA SER A 237 25.74 -19.01 3.16
C SER A 237 24.65 -20.01 3.53
N VAL A 238 23.52 -19.99 2.82
CA VAL A 238 22.43 -20.97 3.03
C VAL A 238 22.88 -22.40 2.77
N THR A 239 23.77 -22.61 1.80
CA THR A 239 24.24 -23.95 1.42
C THR A 239 25.42 -24.46 2.25
N LYS A 240 26.30 -23.56 2.71
CA LYS A 240 27.60 -23.94 3.32
C LYS A 240 27.70 -23.69 4.83
N LEU A 241 26.93 -22.76 5.39
CA LEU A 241 27.06 -22.42 6.81
C LEU A 241 26.19 -23.33 7.69
N PRO A 242 26.67 -23.66 8.92
CA PRO A 242 25.82 -24.25 9.93
C PRO A 242 24.57 -23.40 10.21
N ILE A 243 23.43 -24.07 10.39
CA ILE A 243 22.13 -23.41 10.60
C ILE A 243 22.13 -22.46 11.81
N ASP A 244 22.91 -22.78 12.84
CA ASP A 244 23.00 -21.99 14.08
C ASP A 244 23.68 -20.63 13.90
N ILE A 245 24.50 -20.47 12.86
CA ILE A 245 25.18 -19.20 12.56
C ILE A 245 24.59 -18.50 11.33
N LEU A 246 23.80 -19.20 10.52
CA LEU A 246 23.20 -18.65 9.30
C LEU A 246 22.39 -17.37 9.55
N PHE A 247 21.71 -17.27 10.70
CA PHE A 247 20.94 -16.09 11.06
C PHE A 247 21.80 -14.82 11.02
N THR A 248 23.11 -14.89 11.25
CA THR A 248 23.99 -13.71 11.25
C THR A 248 24.11 -13.07 9.87
N ILE A 249 24.19 -13.87 8.81
CA ILE A 249 24.22 -13.38 7.42
C ILE A 249 22.83 -12.87 7.02
N ILE A 250 21.78 -13.60 7.37
CA ILE A 250 20.40 -13.18 7.08
C ILE A 250 20.04 -11.88 7.82
N ASP A 251 20.56 -11.66 9.03
CA ASP A 251 20.34 -10.43 9.81
C ASP A 251 21.02 -9.21 9.16
N LEU A 252 22.22 -9.38 8.59
CA LEU A 252 22.85 -8.33 7.79
C LEU A 252 22.08 -8.07 6.49
N PHE A 253 21.65 -9.14 5.81
CA PHE A 253 20.88 -9.04 4.57
C PHE A 253 19.52 -8.36 4.78
N ARG A 254 18.81 -8.70 5.87
CA ARG A 254 17.62 -7.99 6.35
C ARG A 254 17.90 -6.48 6.42
N CYS A 255 18.97 -6.07 7.10
CA CYS A 255 19.29 -4.65 7.25
C CYS A 255 19.53 -3.99 5.89
N ALA A 256 20.21 -4.68 4.97
CA ALA A 256 20.45 -4.19 3.62
C ALA A 256 19.14 -3.89 2.87
N LEU A 257 18.19 -4.83 2.89
CA LEU A 257 16.88 -4.77 2.22
C LEU A 257 15.96 -3.66 2.72
N SER A 258 16.25 -3.04 3.87
CA SER A 258 15.52 -1.84 4.29
C SER A 258 15.79 -0.62 3.39
N ASP A 259 16.85 -0.67 2.55
CA ASP A 259 17.07 0.32 1.49
C ASP A 259 16.27 -0.06 0.24
N PRO A 260 15.39 0.83 -0.26
CA PRO A 260 14.59 0.56 -1.46
C PRO A 260 15.42 0.21 -2.70
N ARG A 261 16.67 0.69 -2.80
CA ARG A 261 17.58 0.41 -3.93
C ARG A 261 18.08 -1.03 -3.89
N VAL A 262 18.43 -1.51 -2.68
CA VAL A 262 18.85 -2.90 -2.48
C VAL A 262 17.65 -3.83 -2.66
N SER A 263 16.50 -3.51 -2.06
CA SER A 263 15.29 -4.30 -2.23
C SER A 263 14.84 -4.34 -3.69
N GLY A 264 14.90 -3.21 -4.40
CA GLY A 264 14.56 -3.13 -5.83
C GLY A 264 15.42 -4.07 -6.69
N TYR A 265 16.73 -4.12 -6.45
CA TYR A 265 17.62 -5.06 -7.14
C TYR A 265 17.18 -6.53 -6.95
N PHE A 266 16.84 -6.93 -5.72
CA PHE A 266 16.41 -8.31 -5.44
C PHE A 266 14.98 -8.61 -5.90
N ALA A 267 14.14 -7.59 -6.11
CA ALA A 267 12.84 -7.74 -6.77
C ALA A 267 13.03 -8.07 -8.26
N GLU A 268 14.01 -7.45 -8.92
CA GLU A 268 14.27 -7.66 -10.35
C GLU A 268 15.21 -8.84 -10.64
N GLU A 269 15.73 -9.49 -9.59
CA GLU A 269 16.60 -10.66 -9.73
C GLU A 269 15.83 -11.81 -10.41
N LYS A 270 16.45 -12.43 -11.42
CA LYS A 270 15.82 -13.52 -12.17
C LYS A 270 15.38 -14.64 -11.23
N ASN A 271 14.10 -14.99 -11.29
CA ASN A 271 13.46 -16.00 -10.44
C ASN A 271 13.55 -15.71 -8.93
N HIS A 272 13.93 -14.50 -8.52
CA HIS A 272 14.12 -14.12 -7.13
C HIS A 272 15.07 -15.07 -6.38
N GLU A 273 16.10 -15.58 -7.09
CA GLU A 273 16.88 -16.75 -6.68
C GLU A 273 17.48 -16.61 -5.27
N THR A 274 18.04 -15.44 -4.95
CA THR A 274 18.68 -15.20 -3.65
C THR A 274 17.67 -15.23 -2.51
N VAL A 275 16.58 -14.46 -2.62
CA VAL A 275 15.58 -14.40 -1.53
C VAL A 275 14.83 -15.72 -1.40
N ARG A 276 14.51 -16.39 -2.51
CA ARG A 276 13.82 -17.68 -2.49
C ARG A 276 14.67 -18.78 -1.87
N THR A 277 15.98 -18.78 -2.13
CA THR A 277 16.90 -19.72 -1.48
C THR A 277 16.81 -19.63 0.05
N VAL A 278 16.69 -18.42 0.60
CA VAL A 278 16.52 -18.22 2.05
C VAL A 278 15.14 -18.65 2.53
N LEU A 279 14.07 -18.20 1.84
CA LEU A 279 12.69 -18.50 2.22
C LEU A 279 12.41 -20.01 2.18
N ASP A 280 12.76 -20.67 1.08
CA ASP A 280 12.52 -22.10 0.86
C ASP A 280 13.33 -22.93 1.86
N PHE A 281 14.59 -22.57 2.11
CA PHE A 281 15.42 -23.25 3.11
C PHE A 281 14.77 -23.19 4.50
N VAL A 282 14.39 -21.99 4.96
CA VAL A 282 13.80 -21.78 6.28
C VAL A 282 12.44 -22.46 6.41
N ASN A 283 11.60 -22.42 5.37
CA ASN A 283 10.29 -23.07 5.37
C ASN A 283 10.39 -24.60 5.47
N GLN A 284 11.43 -25.21 4.91
CA GLN A 284 11.65 -26.66 5.00
C GLN A 284 12.16 -27.13 6.38
N GLN A 285 12.61 -26.22 7.25
CA GLN A 285 13.12 -26.59 8.58
C GLN A 285 12.00 -26.73 9.61
N SER A 286 11.66 -27.97 9.97
CA SER A 286 10.71 -28.30 11.06
C SER A 286 11.21 -27.83 12.43
N GLY A 287 12.52 -27.87 12.67
CA GLY A 287 13.19 -27.40 13.89
C GLY A 287 14.00 -26.11 13.68
N CYS A 288 13.49 -25.17 12.88
CA CYS A 288 14.22 -23.94 12.57
C CYS A 288 14.63 -23.17 13.85
N PRO A 289 15.90 -22.79 14.02
CA PRO A 289 16.32 -21.97 15.15
C PRO A 289 15.52 -20.66 15.22
N TYR A 290 15.07 -20.30 16.43
CA TYR A 290 14.26 -19.09 16.68
C TYR A 290 14.86 -17.84 16.03
N ALA A 291 16.17 -17.62 16.20
CA ALA A 291 16.86 -16.46 15.65
C ALA A 291 16.78 -16.41 14.13
N LEU A 292 16.98 -17.55 13.45
CA LEU A 292 16.91 -17.65 12.00
C LEU A 292 15.50 -17.39 11.49
N ARG A 293 14.48 -18.04 12.08
CA ARG A 293 13.08 -17.82 11.70
C ARG A 293 12.68 -16.35 11.86
N LEU A 294 13.04 -15.75 12.99
CA LEU A 294 12.71 -14.36 13.28
C LEU A 294 13.35 -13.39 12.29
N VAL A 295 14.66 -13.50 12.03
CA VAL A 295 15.33 -12.56 11.11
C VAL A 295 14.87 -12.76 9.67
N THR A 296 14.47 -13.96 9.26
CA THR A 296 13.88 -14.22 7.93
C THR A 296 12.51 -13.59 7.76
N LEU A 297 11.64 -13.62 8.80
CA LEU A 297 10.36 -12.90 8.78
C LEU A 297 10.57 -11.39 8.66
N GLN A 298 11.52 -10.85 9.43
CA GLN A 298 11.86 -9.44 9.40
C GLN A 298 12.52 -9.03 8.07
N MET A 299 13.32 -9.92 7.47
CA MET A 299 13.88 -9.77 6.12
C MET A 299 12.76 -9.64 5.09
N ALA A 300 11.79 -10.54 5.14
CA ALA A 300 10.63 -10.51 4.23
C ALA A 300 9.75 -9.27 4.44
N CYS A 301 9.63 -8.74 5.66
CA CYS A 301 8.97 -7.45 5.89
C CYS A 301 9.67 -6.31 5.14
N ASN A 302 11.00 -6.35 5.03
CA ASN A 302 11.79 -5.32 4.35
C ASN A 302 11.68 -5.37 2.82
N PHE A 303 11.14 -6.44 2.23
CA PHE A 303 10.80 -6.47 0.80
C PHE A 303 9.89 -5.28 0.42
N PHE A 304 8.99 -4.89 1.33
CA PHE A 304 8.05 -3.79 1.16
C PHE A 304 8.67 -2.40 1.35
N SER A 305 10.01 -2.28 1.42
CA SER A 305 10.69 -0.99 1.33
C SER A 305 10.56 -0.35 -0.06
N THR A 306 10.19 -1.14 -1.08
CA THR A 306 9.97 -0.72 -2.46
C THR A 306 8.66 -1.30 -3.00
N PRO A 307 7.90 -0.57 -3.85
CA PRO A 307 6.70 -1.12 -4.51
C PRO A 307 7.02 -2.22 -5.52
N LEU A 308 8.24 -2.27 -6.07
CA LEU A 308 8.64 -3.28 -7.05
C LEU A 308 8.51 -4.70 -6.48
N PHE A 309 8.98 -4.91 -5.26
CA PHE A 309 8.94 -6.23 -4.62
C PHE A 309 7.52 -6.66 -4.31
N SER A 310 6.64 -5.73 -3.88
CA SER A 310 5.24 -6.07 -3.65
C SER A 310 4.55 -6.49 -4.94
N ASP A 311 4.82 -5.80 -6.06
CA ASP A 311 4.26 -6.15 -7.36
C ASP A 311 4.77 -7.53 -7.82
N GLU A 312 6.04 -7.84 -7.59
CA GLU A 312 6.61 -9.16 -7.89
C GLU A 312 6.06 -10.29 -7.01
N ILE A 313 5.81 -10.07 -5.72
CA ILE A 313 5.13 -11.06 -4.87
C ILE A 313 3.73 -11.37 -5.42
N MET A 314 2.99 -10.36 -5.91
CA MET A 314 1.67 -10.61 -6.50
C MET A 314 1.76 -11.33 -7.86
N ARG A 315 2.86 -11.15 -8.60
CA ARG A 315 3.03 -11.71 -9.94
C ARG A 315 3.62 -13.12 -9.96
N ASP A 316 4.65 -13.39 -9.15
CA ASP A 316 5.39 -14.65 -9.15
C ASP A 316 4.81 -15.64 -8.14
N ASN A 317 4.20 -16.72 -8.63
CA ASN A 317 3.56 -17.74 -7.80
C ASN A 317 4.54 -18.43 -6.84
N SER A 318 5.80 -18.62 -7.23
CA SER A 318 6.75 -19.36 -6.41
C SER A 318 7.22 -18.52 -5.22
N LEU A 319 7.59 -17.26 -5.46
CA LEU A 319 7.93 -16.30 -4.42
C LEU A 319 6.75 -16.10 -3.48
N ARG A 320 5.53 -15.93 -4.03
CA ARG A 320 4.31 -15.76 -3.24
C ARG A 320 4.06 -16.94 -2.31
N ALA A 321 4.12 -18.17 -2.83
CA ALA A 321 3.94 -19.38 -2.03
C ALA A 321 4.97 -19.46 -0.90
N SER A 322 6.25 -19.13 -1.16
CA SER A 322 7.28 -19.12 -0.11
C SER A 322 7.01 -18.07 0.97
N VAL A 323 6.51 -16.89 0.61
CA VAL A 323 6.14 -15.82 1.56
C VAL A 323 4.91 -16.23 2.39
N ILE A 324 3.87 -16.76 1.75
CA ILE A 324 2.65 -17.23 2.43
C ILE A 324 2.98 -18.34 3.42
N LEU A 325 3.76 -19.35 3.00
CA LEU A 325 4.18 -20.43 3.87
C LEU A 325 5.02 -19.94 5.06
N LEU A 326 5.85 -18.91 4.86
CA LEU A 326 6.62 -18.29 5.95
C LEU A 326 5.69 -17.60 6.96
N ILE A 327 4.65 -16.90 6.48
CA ILE A 327 3.62 -16.29 7.34
C ILE A 327 2.86 -17.38 8.11
N SER A 328 2.24 -18.33 7.40
CA SER A 328 1.39 -19.36 7.99
C SER A 328 2.15 -20.19 9.03
N SER A 329 3.38 -20.62 8.72
CA SER A 329 4.20 -21.40 9.65
C SER A 329 4.67 -20.60 10.88
N SER A 330 4.79 -19.27 10.78
CA SER A 330 5.19 -18.42 11.92
C SER A 330 4.13 -18.37 13.01
N PHE A 331 2.85 -18.54 12.65
CA PHE A 331 1.76 -18.53 13.61
C PHE A 331 1.66 -19.82 14.44
N LEU A 332 2.28 -20.90 13.97
CA LEU A 332 2.37 -22.17 14.69
C LEU A 332 3.43 -22.15 15.81
N ASP A 333 4.27 -21.11 15.89
CA ASP A 333 5.25 -20.98 16.98
C ASP A 333 4.55 -20.52 18.26
N GLU A 334 4.19 -21.48 19.12
CA GLU A 334 3.57 -21.21 20.42
C GLU A 334 4.55 -20.58 21.43
N SER A 335 5.84 -20.88 21.29
CA SER A 335 6.89 -20.54 22.26
C SER A 335 7.31 -19.07 22.18
N HIS A 336 7.34 -18.50 20.97
CA HIS A 336 7.95 -17.20 20.73
C HIS A 336 6.94 -16.20 20.15
N ASN A 337 6.43 -15.31 21.01
CA ASN A 337 5.52 -14.25 20.56
C ASN A 337 6.15 -13.33 19.49
N ASN A 338 7.46 -13.08 19.53
CA ASN A 338 8.14 -12.23 18.54
C ASN A 338 8.06 -12.79 17.11
N VAL A 339 8.03 -14.12 16.96
CA VAL A 339 7.85 -14.78 15.66
C VAL A 339 6.45 -14.47 15.14
N ARG A 340 5.42 -14.60 15.99
CA ARG A 340 4.03 -14.26 15.63
C ARG A 340 3.84 -12.77 15.35
N VAL A 341 4.51 -11.88 16.08
CA VAL A 341 4.50 -10.42 15.82
C VAL A 341 5.12 -10.10 14.46
N ALA A 342 6.28 -10.70 14.15
CA ALA A 342 6.93 -10.52 12.85
C ALA A 342 6.10 -11.14 11.69
N GLY A 343 5.49 -12.31 11.90
CA GLY A 343 4.54 -12.92 10.98
C GLY A 343 3.32 -12.04 10.70
N SER A 344 2.74 -11.47 11.76
CA SER A 344 1.63 -10.52 11.65
C SER A 344 2.02 -9.25 10.88
N SER A 345 3.24 -8.76 11.09
CA SER A 345 3.79 -7.59 10.36
C SER A 345 3.91 -7.88 8.87
N LEU A 346 4.38 -9.08 8.52
CA LEU A 346 4.53 -9.50 7.14
C LEU A 346 3.17 -9.70 6.45
N LEU A 347 2.22 -10.34 7.14
CA LEU A 347 0.84 -10.46 6.65
C LEU A 347 0.18 -9.08 6.48
N PHE A 348 0.40 -8.17 7.42
CA PHE A 348 -0.09 -6.80 7.32
C PHE A 348 0.45 -6.10 6.07
N ASN A 349 1.76 -6.18 5.82
CA ASN A 349 2.38 -5.60 4.62
C ASN A 349 1.77 -6.17 3.34
N LEU A 350 1.64 -7.50 3.27
CA LEU A 350 1.06 -8.19 2.13
C LEU A 350 -0.41 -7.80 1.92
N SER A 351 -1.19 -7.70 3.00
CA SER A 351 -2.61 -7.33 2.98
C SER A 351 -2.82 -5.89 2.52
N VAL A 352 -2.00 -4.94 3.00
CA VAL A 352 -2.04 -3.55 2.54
C VAL A 352 -1.65 -3.45 1.07
N ALA A 353 -0.61 -4.17 0.63
CA ALA A 353 -0.20 -4.21 -0.77
C ALA A 353 -1.31 -4.79 -1.66
N ASN A 354 -1.94 -5.90 -1.26
CA ASN A 354 -3.03 -6.53 -1.99
C ASN A 354 -4.24 -5.58 -2.12
N ARG A 355 -4.59 -4.89 -1.03
CA ARG A 355 -5.66 -3.89 -1.05
C ARG A 355 -5.37 -2.73 -1.99
N ARG A 356 -4.13 -2.24 -2.04
CA ARG A 356 -3.72 -1.21 -3.01
C ARG A 356 -3.79 -1.73 -4.44
N ALA A 357 -3.31 -2.94 -4.68
CA ALA A 357 -3.37 -3.57 -5.99
C ALA A 357 -4.82 -3.70 -6.50
N ARG A 358 -5.77 -4.05 -5.63
CA ARG A 358 -7.22 -4.04 -5.96
C ARG A 358 -7.70 -2.66 -6.42
N GLN A 359 -7.29 -1.59 -5.73
CA GLN A 359 -7.67 -0.21 -6.07
C GLN A 359 -7.03 0.27 -7.38
N GLU A 360 -5.80 -0.16 -7.66
CA GLU A 360 -5.04 0.19 -8.85
C GLU A 360 -5.30 -0.74 -10.05
N SER A 361 -6.21 -1.73 -9.91
CA SER A 361 -6.47 -2.77 -10.93
C SER A 361 -5.20 -3.53 -11.38
N LYS A 362 -4.27 -3.75 -10.45
CA LYS A 362 -3.03 -4.53 -10.64
C LYS A 362 -3.27 -6.00 -10.29
N ALA A 363 -2.24 -6.83 -10.51
CA ALA A 363 -2.23 -8.22 -10.03
C ALA A 363 -2.40 -8.27 -8.50
N THR A 364 -3.30 -9.12 -8.03
CA THR A 364 -3.64 -9.31 -6.61
C THR A 364 -3.31 -10.73 -6.17
N LEU A 365 -3.45 -11.00 -4.87
CA LEU A 365 -3.47 -12.37 -4.37
C LEU A 365 -4.60 -13.18 -5.05
N SER A 366 -4.38 -14.49 -5.20
CA SER A 366 -5.44 -15.40 -5.64
C SER A 366 -6.42 -15.68 -4.50
N GLY A 367 -7.62 -16.17 -4.82
CA GLY A 367 -8.60 -16.55 -3.80
C GLY A 367 -8.05 -17.59 -2.83
N ASP A 368 -7.35 -18.61 -3.34
CA ASP A 368 -6.71 -19.65 -2.52
C ASP A 368 -5.65 -19.07 -1.57
N ASP A 369 -4.84 -18.11 -2.05
CA ASP A 369 -3.85 -17.42 -1.22
C ASP A 369 -4.51 -16.61 -0.09
N GLU A 370 -5.60 -15.89 -0.39
CA GLU A 370 -6.35 -15.12 0.62
C GLU A 370 -7.00 -16.03 1.67
N ILE A 371 -7.53 -17.18 1.26
CA ILE A 371 -8.12 -18.21 2.13
C ILE A 371 -7.05 -18.81 3.06
N GLU A 372 -5.89 -19.19 2.54
CA GLU A 372 -4.81 -19.78 3.35
C GLU A 372 -4.32 -18.79 4.42
N LEU A 373 -4.08 -17.54 4.02
CA LEU A 373 -3.65 -16.48 4.94
C LEU A 373 -4.72 -16.17 5.99
N ALA A 374 -6.00 -16.12 5.59
CA ALA A 374 -7.10 -15.87 6.50
C ALA A 374 -7.31 -17.04 7.49
N ALA A 375 -7.25 -18.28 7.02
CA ALA A 375 -7.37 -19.47 7.86
C ALA A 375 -6.26 -19.49 8.91
N SER A 376 -5.01 -19.31 8.49
CA SER A 376 -3.86 -19.35 9.40
C SER A 376 -3.90 -18.25 10.47
N VAL A 377 -4.24 -17.00 10.09
CA VAL A 377 -4.32 -15.91 11.07
C VAL A 377 -5.54 -16.03 11.99
N VAL A 378 -6.68 -16.54 11.51
CA VAL A 378 -7.87 -16.75 12.35
C VAL A 378 -7.62 -17.83 13.39
N GLU A 379 -6.98 -18.94 13.00
CA GLU A 379 -6.56 -19.97 13.94
C GLU A 379 -5.56 -19.43 14.97
N ALA A 380 -4.57 -18.66 14.51
CA ALA A 380 -3.58 -18.02 15.38
C ALA A 380 -4.22 -17.07 16.40
N ILE A 381 -5.19 -16.26 15.97
CA ILE A 381 -5.96 -15.40 16.87
C ILE A 381 -6.70 -16.26 17.89
N ALA A 382 -7.37 -17.33 17.45
CA ALA A 382 -8.11 -18.23 18.33
C ALA A 382 -7.22 -18.89 19.40
N LEU A 383 -5.95 -19.15 19.10
CA LEU A 383 -4.97 -19.72 20.03
C LEU A 383 -4.26 -18.68 20.92
N GLU A 384 -4.23 -17.40 20.54
CA GLU A 384 -3.47 -16.40 21.29
C GLU A 384 -4.11 -16.06 22.65
N GLU A 385 -3.34 -16.21 23.72
CA GLU A 385 -3.81 -16.00 25.09
C GLU A 385 -2.95 -15.04 25.92
N LYS A 386 -1.74 -14.71 25.46
CA LYS A 386 -0.73 -14.02 26.27
C LYS A 386 -0.25 -12.72 25.66
N SER A 387 0.01 -12.70 24.36
CA SER A 387 0.64 -11.56 23.69
C SER A 387 -0.40 -10.63 23.08
N ALA A 388 -0.66 -9.50 23.74
CA ALA A 388 -1.51 -8.45 23.21
C ALA A 388 -0.93 -7.85 21.91
N GLU A 389 0.39 -7.73 21.81
CA GLU A 389 1.07 -7.21 20.62
C GLU A 389 0.88 -8.14 19.41
N ALA A 390 1.00 -9.46 19.61
CA ALA A 390 0.75 -10.43 18.55
C ALA A 390 -0.71 -10.40 18.12
N LEU A 391 -1.65 -10.39 19.06
CA LEU A 391 -3.08 -10.28 18.77
C LEU A 391 -3.41 -9.00 17.98
N HIS A 392 -2.86 -7.87 18.41
CA HIS A 392 -3.04 -6.59 17.72
C HIS A 392 -2.59 -6.67 16.26
N GLY A 393 -1.38 -7.18 16.02
CA GLY A 393 -0.84 -7.36 14.67
C GLY A 393 -1.72 -8.28 13.82
N MET A 394 -2.14 -9.42 14.36
CA MET A 394 -2.99 -10.39 13.65
C MET A 394 -4.34 -9.78 13.26
N LEU A 395 -5.00 -9.06 14.17
CA LEU A 395 -6.28 -8.38 13.90
C LEU A 395 -6.14 -7.29 12.85
N LEU A 396 -5.07 -6.49 12.92
CA LEU A 396 -4.81 -5.45 11.94
C LEU A 396 -4.56 -6.04 10.56
N ALA A 397 -3.77 -7.12 10.49
CA ALA A 397 -3.46 -7.80 9.25
C ALA A 397 -4.71 -8.44 8.61
N LEU A 398 -5.48 -9.21 9.38
CA LEU A 398 -6.76 -9.80 8.94
C LEU A 398 -7.74 -8.72 8.47
N GLY A 399 -7.84 -7.60 9.21
CA GLY A 399 -8.74 -6.52 8.84
C GLY A 399 -8.38 -5.87 7.50
N HIS A 400 -7.09 -5.68 7.21
CA HIS A 400 -6.65 -5.20 5.90
C HIS A 400 -6.83 -6.22 4.77
N LEU A 401 -6.70 -7.52 5.07
CA LEU A 401 -6.93 -8.59 4.11
C LEU A 401 -8.40 -8.59 3.64
N VAL A 402 -9.32 -8.53 4.59
CA VAL A 402 -10.78 -8.61 4.37
C VAL A 402 -11.38 -7.29 3.87
N TYR A 403 -10.85 -6.15 4.28
CA TYR A 403 -11.40 -4.86 3.85
C TYR A 403 -11.33 -4.70 2.32
N GLY A 404 -12.48 -4.37 1.72
CA GLY A 404 -12.62 -4.27 0.27
C GLY A 404 -12.53 -5.59 -0.51
N THR A 405 -12.68 -6.75 0.14
CA THR A 405 -12.78 -8.05 -0.55
C THR A 405 -14.19 -8.26 -1.14
N PRO A 406 -14.34 -8.90 -2.32
CA PRO A 406 -15.65 -9.26 -2.86
C PRO A 406 -16.48 -10.09 -1.87
N LEU A 407 -17.74 -9.70 -1.66
CA LEU A 407 -18.63 -10.36 -0.69
C LEU A 407 -19.23 -11.68 -1.18
N ASP A 408 -19.16 -11.92 -2.49
CA ASP A 408 -19.58 -13.13 -3.18
C ASP A 408 -18.45 -14.15 -3.37
N GLY A 409 -17.24 -13.87 -2.85
CA GLY A 409 -16.09 -14.77 -2.90
C GLY A 409 -16.04 -15.80 -1.77
N ASP A 410 -15.08 -16.72 -1.90
CA ASP A 410 -14.87 -17.83 -0.97
C ASP A 410 -14.31 -17.39 0.40
N LEU A 411 -13.57 -16.27 0.46
CA LEU A 411 -13.00 -15.75 1.70
C LEU A 411 -14.08 -15.35 2.73
N PRO A 412 -15.11 -14.55 2.40
CA PRO A 412 -16.26 -14.32 3.28
C PRO A 412 -16.91 -15.62 3.78
N ASP A 413 -17.12 -16.60 2.90
CA ASP A 413 -17.79 -17.86 3.24
C ASP A 413 -16.94 -18.69 4.21
N LEU A 414 -15.61 -18.74 4.02
CA LEU A 414 -14.68 -19.32 4.99
C LEU A 414 -14.81 -18.66 6.36
N LEU A 415 -14.69 -17.32 6.41
CA LEU A 415 -14.67 -16.55 7.67
C LEU A 415 -15.97 -16.70 8.47
N GLN A 416 -17.10 -16.82 7.78
CA GLN A 416 -18.39 -17.14 8.40
C GLN A 416 -18.43 -18.58 8.91
N THR A 417 -17.98 -19.54 8.10
CA THR A 417 -18.00 -20.97 8.43
C THR A 417 -17.18 -21.29 9.68
N VAL A 418 -16.00 -20.68 9.81
CA VAL A 418 -15.12 -20.88 10.99
C VAL A 418 -15.53 -20.04 12.21
N GLY A 419 -16.61 -19.26 12.11
CA GLY A 419 -17.07 -18.39 13.20
C GLY A 419 -16.04 -17.33 13.61
N ALA A 420 -15.24 -16.81 12.66
CA ALA A 420 -14.11 -15.93 12.95
C ALA A 420 -14.51 -14.69 13.78
N GLY A 421 -15.66 -14.09 13.46
CA GLY A 421 -16.17 -12.93 14.19
C GLY A 421 -16.41 -13.19 15.67
N ASP A 422 -17.11 -14.28 16.00
CA ASP A 422 -17.42 -14.65 17.39
C ASP A 422 -16.16 -15.07 18.16
N ASN A 423 -15.26 -15.82 17.51
CA ASN A 423 -13.97 -16.21 18.07
C ASN A 423 -13.12 -14.98 18.44
N ILE A 424 -13.06 -13.98 17.56
CA ILE A 424 -12.38 -12.71 17.83
C ILE A 424 -13.04 -11.97 18.98
N LEU A 425 -14.37 -11.86 19.01
CA LEU A 425 -15.10 -11.19 20.08
C LEU A 425 -14.86 -11.84 21.45
N GLY A 426 -14.73 -13.17 21.50
CA GLY A 426 -14.40 -13.92 22.71
C GLY A 426 -13.08 -13.50 23.36
N LYS A 427 -12.13 -12.96 22.58
CA LYS A 427 -10.82 -12.48 23.09
C LYS A 427 -10.92 -11.27 23.99
N LYS A 428 -12.04 -10.54 23.98
CA LYS A 428 -12.24 -9.36 24.82
C LYS A 428 -12.13 -9.66 26.32
N SER A 429 -12.42 -10.89 26.72
CA SER A 429 -12.26 -11.35 28.11
C SER A 429 -10.79 -11.36 28.57
N LYS A 430 -9.87 -11.75 27.69
CA LYS A 430 -8.42 -11.84 27.96
C LYS A 430 -7.68 -10.55 27.61
N PHE A 431 -8.19 -9.79 26.63
CA PHE A 431 -7.56 -8.57 26.10
C PHE A 431 -8.57 -7.40 26.10
N PRO A 432 -8.94 -6.87 27.28
CA PRO A 432 -10.00 -5.86 27.39
C PRO A 432 -9.66 -4.52 26.72
N ASP A 433 -8.38 -4.18 26.62
CA ASP A 433 -7.90 -2.91 26.06
C ASP A 433 -7.73 -2.94 24.53
N GLU A 434 -7.86 -4.11 23.90
CA GLU A 434 -7.69 -4.24 22.45
C GLU A 434 -8.96 -3.80 21.71
N LYS A 435 -8.89 -2.61 21.11
CA LYS A 435 -10.01 -1.98 20.40
C LYS A 435 -10.34 -2.67 19.09
N LEU A 436 -9.34 -3.27 18.42
CA LEU A 436 -9.53 -3.94 17.15
C LEU A 436 -10.42 -5.17 17.26
N ILE A 437 -10.55 -5.80 18.44
CA ILE A 437 -11.49 -6.92 18.64
C ILE A 437 -12.90 -6.52 18.26
N SER A 438 -13.34 -5.33 18.69
CA SER A 438 -14.71 -4.87 18.39
C SER A 438 -14.83 -4.37 16.95
N GLU A 439 -13.81 -3.69 16.43
CA GLU A 439 -13.82 -3.18 15.05
C GLU A 439 -13.79 -4.32 14.01
N VAL A 440 -12.90 -5.30 14.18
CA VAL A 440 -12.77 -6.45 13.28
C VAL A 440 -13.91 -7.44 13.50
N GLY A 441 -14.13 -7.91 14.73
CA GLY A 441 -15.12 -8.97 15.00
C GLY A 441 -16.57 -8.52 14.76
N LYS A 442 -16.97 -7.38 15.35
CA LYS A 442 -18.38 -6.92 15.29
C LYS A 442 -18.70 -6.14 14.03
N GLU A 443 -17.86 -5.19 13.63
CA GLU A 443 -18.16 -4.32 12.49
C GLU A 443 -17.75 -4.98 11.18
N LEU A 444 -16.46 -5.26 10.97
CA LEU A 444 -15.96 -5.78 9.69
C LEU A 444 -16.52 -7.17 9.38
N LEU A 445 -16.35 -8.15 10.28
CA LEU A 445 -16.80 -9.51 10.04
C LEU A 445 -18.32 -9.67 10.29
N GLY A 446 -18.81 -9.17 11.41
CA GLY A 446 -20.22 -9.36 11.81
C GLY A 446 -21.25 -8.61 10.96
N LYS A 447 -20.93 -7.38 10.50
CA LYS A 447 -21.81 -6.60 9.60
C LYS A 447 -21.33 -6.59 8.17
N GLY A 448 -20.02 -6.53 7.94
CA GLY A 448 -19.45 -6.34 6.61
C GLY A 448 -19.50 -7.55 5.69
N LEU A 449 -19.50 -8.76 6.24
CA LEU A 449 -19.59 -9.99 5.43
C LEU A 449 -21.02 -10.42 5.10
N ARG A 450 -22.05 -9.69 5.57
CA ARG A 450 -23.44 -10.06 5.26
C ARG A 450 -23.68 -9.85 3.76
N LYS A 451 -24.08 -10.92 3.06
CA LYS A 451 -24.48 -10.82 1.66
C LYS A 451 -25.64 -9.82 1.54
N PRO A 452 -25.59 -8.87 0.60
CA PRO A 452 -26.56 -7.79 0.47
C PRO A 452 -27.99 -8.27 0.19
#